data_AF-A0A2T7BEI4-F1
#
_entry.id   AF-A0A2T7BEI4-F1
#
_cell.length_a   1.000
_cell.length_b   1.000
_cell.length_c   1.000
_cell.angle_alpha   90.00
_cell.angle_beta   90.00
_cell.angle_gamma   90.00
#
_symmetry.space_group_name_H-M   'P 1'
#
loop_
_entity.id
_entity.type
_entity.pdbx_description
1 polymer ?
#
loop_
_entity_poly.entity_id
_entity_poly.type
_entity_poly.pdbx_seq_one_letter_code
_entity_poly.pdbx_strand_id
1 'polypeptide(L)'
;MSHASTLKIFILHRAARGREATFHDIDRHLDAMDEADYAPARFKEAGGGISIVLNNYLTLYRSTDFKAASDIVYFLLQSVSWLDDHQQEAAPSIPDGVTLYMTNGDIIRLTKVDDDTIAISYDRLNTRIPVTPRSNMFFSDVLVSKQEWVSAAIVALKEYQRILDWIVEEGNAADEATLLLTALSKGIDAMLPSH
;
A
#
# COMPACT_ATOMS: atom_id res chain seq x y z
N MET A 1 6.28 -30.07 -8.61
CA MET A 1 5.09 -29.20 -8.56
C MET A 1 5.49 -27.95 -7.80
N SER A 2 5.70 -26.84 -8.50
CA SER A 2 5.93 -25.54 -7.88
C SER A 2 4.59 -25.05 -7.36
N HIS A 3 4.42 -24.93 -6.04
CA HIS A 3 3.27 -24.22 -5.49
C HIS A 3 3.44 -22.75 -5.87
N ALA A 4 2.57 -22.23 -6.73
CA ALA A 4 2.51 -20.80 -7.00
C ALA A 4 2.35 -20.06 -5.67
N SER A 5 3.18 -19.06 -5.44
CA SER A 5 3.18 -18.30 -4.20
C SER A 5 1.92 -17.46 -4.10
N THR A 6 1.18 -17.51 -3.00
CA THR A 6 0.01 -16.61 -2.85
C THR A 6 0.43 -15.34 -2.14
N LEU A 7 0.70 -14.28 -2.90
CA LEU A 7 0.97 -12.95 -2.36
C LEU A 7 -0.34 -12.24 -1.97
N LYS A 8 -0.33 -11.61 -0.79
CA LYS A 8 -1.40 -10.73 -0.31
C LYS A 8 -0.80 -9.45 0.23
N ILE A 9 -1.44 -8.33 -0.08
CA ILE A 9 -1.11 -7.00 0.44
C ILE A 9 -2.33 -6.52 1.21
N PHE A 10 -2.13 -6.01 2.42
CA PHE A 10 -3.17 -5.38 3.21
C PHE A 10 -2.76 -3.96 3.53
N ILE A 11 -3.68 -3.01 3.29
CA ILE A 11 -3.59 -1.67 3.85
C ILE A 11 -4.11 -1.75 5.29
N LEU A 12 -3.40 -1.12 6.21
CA LEU A 12 -3.73 -1.09 7.62
C LEU A 12 -4.29 0.30 7.97
N HIS A 13 -5.32 0.30 8.81
CA HIS A 13 -5.75 1.45 9.59
C HIS A 13 -5.09 1.37 10.97
N ARG A 14 -4.60 2.49 11.47
CA ARG A 14 -4.08 2.63 12.84
C ARG A 14 -4.91 3.65 13.61
N ALA A 15 -5.69 3.15 14.55
CA ALA A 15 -6.46 3.92 15.50
C ALA A 15 -5.58 4.79 16.42
N ALA A 16 -6.16 5.85 16.97
CA ALA A 16 -5.45 6.78 17.86
C ALA A 16 -4.87 6.11 19.12
N ARG A 17 -5.47 5.01 19.58
CA ARG A 17 -5.01 4.21 20.72
C ARG A 17 -4.04 3.07 20.35
N GLY A 18 -3.60 3.02 19.10
CA GLY A 18 -2.64 2.02 18.61
C GLY A 18 -3.27 0.68 18.23
N ARG A 19 -4.61 0.56 18.19
CA ARG A 19 -5.27 -0.59 17.58
C ARG A 19 -5.03 -0.54 16.07
N GLU A 20 -4.73 -1.69 15.49
CA GLU A 20 -4.56 -1.84 14.05
C GLU A 20 -5.68 -2.72 13.51
N ALA A 21 -6.28 -2.32 12.39
CA ALA A 21 -7.23 -3.11 11.63
C ALA A 21 -6.79 -3.15 10.17
N THR A 22 -7.09 -4.22 9.45
CA THR A 22 -6.88 -4.23 7.99
C THR A 22 -8.11 -3.62 7.31
N PHE A 23 -7.90 -2.90 6.20
CA PHE A 23 -9.02 -2.46 5.36
C PHE A 23 -9.82 -3.65 4.81
N HIS A 24 -9.18 -4.81 4.63
CA HIS A 24 -9.85 -6.08 4.32
C HIS A 24 -10.90 -6.49 5.38
N ASP A 25 -10.54 -6.45 6.67
CA ASP A 25 -11.43 -6.85 7.75
C ASP A 25 -12.54 -5.82 7.96
N ILE A 26 -12.23 -4.53 7.80
CA ILE A 26 -13.22 -3.44 7.87
C ILE A 26 -14.24 -3.58 6.73
N ASP A 27 -13.79 -3.81 5.51
CA ASP A 27 -14.63 -4.00 4.31
C ASP A 27 -15.57 -5.21 4.46
N ARG A 28 -15.14 -6.23 5.20
CA ARG A 28 -15.94 -7.44 5.48
C ARG A 28 -16.76 -7.36 6.77
N HIS A 29 -16.78 -6.20 7.43
CA HIS A 29 -17.45 -6.00 8.72
C HIS A 29 -16.98 -6.96 9.83
N LEU A 30 -15.72 -7.39 9.76
CA LEU A 30 -15.07 -8.21 10.78
C LEU A 30 -14.35 -7.36 11.83
N ASP A 31 -14.02 -6.13 11.47
CA ASP A 31 -13.50 -5.08 12.35
C ASP A 31 -14.10 -3.72 11.92
N ALA A 32 -13.76 -2.65 12.62
CA ALA A 32 -14.21 -1.28 12.31
C ALA A 32 -13.09 -0.26 12.55
N MET A 33 -13.23 0.93 11.97
CA MET A 33 -12.39 2.07 12.35
C MET A 33 -12.93 2.73 13.63
N ASP A 34 -12.16 3.63 14.22
CA ASP A 34 -12.69 4.47 15.27
C ASP A 34 -13.75 5.41 14.67
N GLU A 35 -14.85 5.66 15.39
CA GLU A 35 -16.00 6.44 14.89
C GLU A 35 -15.58 7.79 14.29
N ALA A 36 -14.60 8.46 14.90
CA ALA A 36 -14.08 9.73 14.43
C ALA A 36 -13.39 9.65 13.05
N ASP A 37 -12.82 8.50 12.70
CA ASP A 37 -12.05 8.32 11.47
C ASP A 37 -12.95 8.11 10.25
N TYR A 38 -14.26 7.92 10.43
CA TYR A 38 -15.24 7.95 9.33
C TYR A 38 -15.53 9.38 8.82
N ALA A 39 -15.10 10.42 9.53
CA ALA A 39 -15.22 11.79 9.03
C ALA A 39 -14.16 12.07 7.94
N PRO A 40 -14.52 12.67 6.79
CA PRO A 40 -13.60 12.89 5.66
C PRO A 40 -12.24 13.53 6.03
N ALA A 41 -12.25 14.58 6.85
CA ALA A 41 -11.03 15.26 7.28
C ALA A 41 -10.13 14.35 8.15
N ARG A 42 -10.74 13.51 8.99
CA ARG A 42 -10.01 12.56 9.84
C ARG A 42 -9.49 11.38 9.04
N PHE A 43 -10.32 10.83 8.15
CA PHE A 43 -9.94 9.72 7.29
C PHE A 43 -8.71 10.03 6.44
N LYS A 44 -8.65 11.23 5.86
CA LYS A 44 -7.51 11.70 5.07
C LYS A 44 -6.19 11.68 5.86
N GLU A 45 -6.26 11.96 7.16
CA GLU A 45 -5.11 12.03 8.06
C GLU A 45 -4.95 10.74 8.90
N ALA A 46 -5.78 9.72 8.65
CA ALA A 46 -5.78 8.52 9.45
C ALA A 46 -4.43 7.80 9.29
N GLY A 47 -3.86 7.44 10.44
CA GLY A 47 -2.65 6.65 10.49
C GLY A 47 -2.88 5.32 9.76
N GLY A 48 -1.85 4.86 9.05
CA GLY A 48 -1.98 3.63 8.29
C GLY A 48 -0.68 2.88 8.12
N GLY A 49 -0.77 1.77 7.40
CA GLY A 49 0.35 0.87 7.22
C GLY A 49 0.14 -0.13 6.11
N ILE A 50 1.14 -0.99 5.95
CA ILE A 50 1.14 -2.05 4.95
C ILE A 50 1.56 -3.37 5.60
N SER A 51 0.88 -4.44 5.22
CA SER A 51 1.26 -5.81 5.54
C SER A 51 1.37 -6.61 4.25
N ILE A 52 2.53 -7.22 4.02
CA ILE A 52 2.82 -8.07 2.86
C ILE A 52 2.95 -9.50 3.35
N VAL A 53 2.11 -10.40 2.84
CA VAL A 53 2.00 -11.80 3.28
C VAL A 53 2.17 -12.72 2.10
N LEU A 54 3.07 -13.71 2.23
CA LEU A 54 3.25 -14.80 1.29
C LEU A 54 2.59 -16.08 1.82
N ASN A 55 2.00 -16.82 0.90
CA ASN A 55 1.44 -18.16 1.12
C ASN A 55 0.43 -18.24 2.26
N ASN A 56 -0.23 -17.12 2.58
CA ASN A 56 -1.19 -16.97 3.68
C ASN A 56 -0.65 -17.16 5.11
N TYR A 57 0.65 -17.38 5.31
CA TYR A 57 1.22 -17.60 6.65
C TYR A 57 2.50 -16.82 6.92
N LEU A 58 3.26 -16.46 5.88
CA LEU A 58 4.53 -15.78 6.03
C LEU A 58 4.34 -14.28 5.86
N THR A 59 4.29 -13.54 6.96
CA THR A 59 4.38 -12.09 6.90
C THR A 59 5.82 -11.70 6.55
N LEU A 60 6.04 -11.26 5.31
CA LEU A 60 7.33 -10.71 4.88
C LEU A 60 7.61 -9.38 5.57
N TYR A 61 6.57 -8.56 5.65
CA TYR A 61 6.68 -7.21 6.14
C TYR A 61 5.36 -6.74 6.74
N ARG A 62 5.45 -6.04 7.86
CA ARG A 62 4.31 -5.33 8.46
C ARG A 62 4.82 -4.09 9.16
N SER A 63 4.26 -2.94 8.84
CA SER A 63 4.52 -1.70 9.57
C SER A 63 3.37 -0.71 9.46
N THR A 64 3.25 0.17 10.45
CA THR A 64 2.38 1.35 10.48
C THR A 64 3.18 2.64 10.69
N ASP A 65 4.48 2.63 10.41
CA ASP A 65 5.39 3.78 10.56
C ASP A 65 5.36 4.65 9.28
N PHE A 66 4.17 5.18 8.99
CA PHE A 66 3.87 6.06 7.86
C PHE A 66 3.04 7.26 8.33
N LYS A 67 3.02 8.34 7.54
CA LYS A 67 2.28 9.54 7.95
C LYS A 67 0.78 9.33 7.84
N ALA A 68 0.32 8.70 6.77
CA ALA A 68 -1.07 8.39 6.55
C ALA A 68 -1.25 7.12 5.72
N ALA A 69 -2.44 6.50 5.81
CA ALA A 69 -2.82 5.38 4.96
C ALA A 69 -2.73 5.73 3.45
N SER A 70 -2.95 7.00 3.10
CA SER A 70 -2.83 7.49 1.72
C SER A 70 -1.43 7.30 1.13
N ASP A 71 -0.36 7.34 1.94
CA ASP A 71 1.01 7.10 1.47
C ASP A 71 1.14 5.69 0.88
N ILE A 72 0.48 4.72 1.50
CA ILE A 72 0.43 3.32 1.05
C ILE A 72 -0.37 3.20 -0.23
N VAL A 73 -1.53 3.87 -0.30
CA VAL A 73 -2.38 3.90 -1.50
C VAL A 73 -1.60 4.47 -2.69
N TYR A 74 -0.90 5.58 -2.52
CA TYR A 74 -0.08 6.17 -3.59
C TYR A 74 1.05 5.25 -4.01
N PHE A 75 1.73 4.60 -3.07
CA PHE A 75 2.77 3.62 -3.41
C PHE A 75 2.21 2.45 -4.22
N LEU A 76 1.05 1.90 -3.85
CA LEU A 76 0.42 0.80 -4.57
C LEU A 76 -0.03 1.24 -5.98
N LEU A 77 -0.65 2.41 -6.12
CA LEU A 77 -1.03 2.97 -7.43
C LEU A 77 0.20 3.17 -8.33
N GLN A 78 1.27 3.77 -7.80
CA GLN A 78 2.53 3.93 -8.53
C GLN A 78 3.13 2.58 -8.92
N SER A 79 3.08 1.58 -8.04
CA SER A 79 3.61 0.24 -8.34
C SER A 79 2.83 -0.45 -9.44
N VAL A 80 1.49 -0.35 -9.44
CA VAL A 80 0.64 -0.92 -10.50
C VAL A 80 0.92 -0.20 -11.82
N SER A 81 0.91 1.14 -11.82
CA SER A 81 1.16 1.94 -13.03
C SER A 81 2.57 1.75 -13.60
N TRP A 82 3.58 1.51 -12.76
CA TRP A 82 4.96 1.27 -13.21
C TRP A 82 5.15 -0.14 -13.79
N LEU A 83 4.38 -1.11 -13.30
CA LEU A 83 4.39 -2.48 -13.81
C LEU A 83 3.49 -2.64 -15.03
N ASP A 84 2.42 -1.86 -15.14
CA ASP A 84 1.58 -1.84 -16.34
C ASP A 84 2.30 -1.07 -17.45
N ASP A 85 2.92 -1.79 -18.40
CA ASP A 85 3.79 -1.21 -19.45
C ASP A 85 3.02 -0.29 -20.45
N HIS A 86 1.73 -0.02 -20.21
CA HIS A 86 0.85 0.84 -21.01
C HIS A 86 1.06 2.35 -20.83
N GLN A 87 1.96 2.82 -19.96
CA GLN A 87 2.18 4.26 -19.72
C GLN A 87 3.55 4.83 -20.16
N GLN A 88 4.27 4.17 -21.09
CA GLN A 88 5.61 4.61 -21.49
C GLN A 88 5.69 5.91 -22.33
N GLU A 89 4.59 6.59 -22.69
CA GLU A 89 4.70 7.74 -23.63
C GLU A 89 4.79 9.14 -23.01
N ALA A 90 4.74 9.35 -21.69
CA ALA A 90 4.76 10.74 -21.18
C ALA A 90 5.44 11.02 -19.83
N ALA A 91 5.91 10.01 -19.09
CA ALA A 91 6.55 10.27 -17.80
C ALA A 91 8.09 10.34 -17.93
N PRO A 92 8.77 11.39 -17.41
CA PRO A 92 10.22 11.42 -17.33
C PRO A 92 10.71 10.17 -16.58
N SER A 93 11.75 9.52 -17.11
CA SER A 93 12.34 8.26 -16.64
C SER A 93 12.11 8.01 -15.15
N ILE A 94 11.10 7.19 -14.84
CA ILE A 94 10.95 6.66 -13.48
C ILE A 94 12.20 5.80 -13.27
N PRO A 95 13.02 6.04 -12.22
CA PRO A 95 14.17 5.19 -11.92
C PRO A 95 13.71 3.72 -11.78
N ASP A 96 14.64 2.76 -11.82
CA ASP A 96 14.43 1.29 -11.92
C ASP A 96 13.54 0.62 -10.82
N GLY A 97 12.75 1.40 -10.08
CA GLY A 97 11.86 0.95 -9.03
C GLY A 97 10.91 2.01 -8.49
N VAL A 98 9.95 1.54 -7.68
CA VAL A 98 9.05 2.37 -6.87
C VAL A 98 9.46 2.26 -5.40
N THR A 99 9.47 3.38 -4.68
CA THR A 99 9.93 3.44 -3.29
C THR A 99 8.87 4.05 -2.37
N LEU A 100 8.60 3.38 -1.26
CA LEU A 100 7.81 3.89 -0.15
C LEU A 100 8.73 4.30 0.99
N TYR A 101 8.56 5.53 1.48
CA TYR A 101 9.35 6.09 2.56
C TYR A 101 8.62 6.01 3.90
N MET A 102 9.35 5.61 4.93
CA MET A 102 8.84 5.50 6.30
C MET A 102 9.17 6.74 7.10
N THR A 103 8.43 6.98 8.19
CA THR A 103 8.69 8.13 9.07
C THR A 103 10.02 8.03 9.80
N ASN A 104 10.50 6.82 10.09
CA ASN A 104 11.83 6.59 10.65
C ASN A 104 13.01 6.75 9.64
N GLY A 105 12.71 6.98 8.35
CA GLY A 105 13.70 7.11 7.29
C GLY A 105 14.17 5.80 6.64
N ASP A 106 13.60 4.66 7.00
CA ASP A 106 13.76 3.42 6.24
C ASP A 106 12.85 3.44 4.98
N ILE A 107 13.06 2.50 4.06
CA ILE A 107 12.32 2.42 2.80
C ILE A 107 11.91 0.99 2.44
N ILE A 108 10.76 0.86 1.78
CA ILE A 108 10.42 -0.32 0.99
C ILE A 108 10.64 0.00 -0.47
N ARG A 109 11.33 -0.86 -1.19
CA ARG A 109 11.62 -0.69 -2.62
C ARG A 109 11.13 -1.88 -3.42
N LEU A 110 10.52 -1.58 -4.57
CA LEU A 110 10.25 -2.52 -5.64
C LEU A 110 11.23 -2.26 -6.78
N THR A 111 11.87 -3.28 -7.32
CA THR A 111 12.71 -3.17 -8.52
C THR A 111 12.37 -4.25 -9.54
N LYS A 112 12.44 -3.93 -10.84
CA LYS A 112 12.25 -4.92 -11.91
C LYS A 112 13.51 -5.78 -11.96
N VAL A 113 13.34 -7.09 -11.92
CA VAL A 113 14.44 -8.06 -12.12
C VAL A 113 14.46 -8.51 -13.57
N ASP A 114 13.28 -8.83 -14.10
CA ASP A 114 13.02 -9.15 -15.51
C ASP A 114 11.57 -8.76 -15.87
N ASP A 115 11.07 -9.22 -17.02
CA ASP A 115 9.74 -8.87 -17.54
C ASP A 115 8.57 -9.36 -16.67
N ASP A 116 8.76 -10.44 -15.91
CA ASP A 116 7.70 -11.08 -15.09
C ASP A 116 8.03 -11.10 -13.59
N THR A 117 9.24 -10.74 -13.20
CA THR A 117 9.72 -10.82 -11.82
C THR A 117 10.09 -9.45 -11.27
N ILE A 118 9.61 -9.17 -10.06
CA ILE A 118 10.04 -8.01 -9.27
C ILE A 118 10.73 -8.47 -7.99
N ALA A 119 11.63 -7.64 -7.49
CA ALA A 119 12.25 -7.79 -6.18
C ALA A 119 11.65 -6.78 -5.20
N ILE A 120 11.32 -7.24 -3.99
CA ILE A 120 10.91 -6.41 -2.86
C ILE A 120 12.08 -6.37 -1.86
N SER A 121 12.45 -5.16 -1.43
CA SER A 121 13.50 -4.94 -0.43
C SER A 121 13.03 -3.97 0.65
N TYR A 122 13.52 -4.14 1.87
CA TYR A 122 13.36 -3.21 2.99
C TYR A 122 14.74 -2.75 3.47
N ASP A 123 15.07 -1.49 3.19
CA ASP A 123 16.42 -0.92 3.36
C ASP A 123 16.42 0.29 4.30
N ARG A 124 17.59 0.61 4.87
CA ARG A 124 17.83 1.82 5.65
C ARG A 124 18.58 2.87 4.82
N LEU A 125 18.03 4.07 4.66
CA LEU A 125 18.69 5.17 3.93
C LEU A 125 19.91 5.75 4.68
N ASN A 126 19.94 5.68 6.01
CA ASN A 126 20.99 6.27 6.84
C ASN A 126 22.01 5.23 7.35
N THR A 127 22.99 4.86 6.52
CA THR A 127 24.11 3.97 6.88
C THR A 127 25.29 4.76 7.48
N ARG A 128 25.12 5.31 8.69
CA ARG A 128 26.26 5.81 9.50
C ARG A 128 26.65 4.89 10.66
N ILE A 129 25.93 3.80 10.88
CA ILE A 129 26.17 2.88 11.99
C ILE A 129 26.43 1.48 11.43
N PRO A 130 27.59 0.86 11.71
CA PRO A 130 27.88 -0.52 11.33
C PRO A 130 26.84 -1.46 11.93
N VAL A 131 26.22 -2.24 11.06
CA VAL A 131 25.10 -3.13 11.41
C VAL A 131 25.62 -4.31 12.22
N THR A 132 25.08 -4.52 13.42
CA THR A 132 25.36 -5.72 14.23
C THR A 132 24.43 -6.86 13.77
N PRO A 133 24.90 -8.08 13.48
CA PRO A 133 24.15 -9.06 12.67
C PRO A 133 22.96 -9.75 13.36
N ARG A 134 22.65 -9.44 14.62
CA ARG A 134 21.78 -10.29 15.46
C ARG A 134 20.32 -9.86 15.58
N SER A 135 19.89 -8.77 14.93
CA SER A 135 18.48 -8.33 14.98
C SER A 135 17.96 -7.65 13.71
N ASN A 136 18.53 -7.94 12.54
CA ASN A 136 18.10 -7.29 11.30
C ASN A 136 16.71 -7.80 10.88
N MET A 137 15.68 -6.96 11.06
CA MET A 137 14.34 -7.13 10.46
C MET A 137 14.32 -6.68 8.98
N PHE A 138 15.49 -6.59 8.34
CA PHE A 138 15.67 -6.15 6.96
C PHE A 138 15.73 -7.36 6.03
N PHE A 139 15.19 -7.22 4.83
CA PHE A 139 15.29 -8.21 3.78
C PHE A 139 15.64 -7.53 2.46
N SER A 140 16.34 -8.26 1.60
CA SER A 140 16.70 -7.81 0.26
C SER A 140 16.26 -8.85 -0.75
N ASP A 141 15.77 -8.37 -1.89
CA ASP A 141 15.53 -9.15 -3.11
C ASP A 141 14.57 -10.33 -2.92
N VAL A 142 13.48 -10.13 -2.18
CA VAL A 142 12.39 -11.10 -2.15
C VAL A 142 11.69 -11.06 -3.50
N LEU A 143 11.90 -12.11 -4.27
CA LEU A 143 11.36 -12.25 -5.63
C LEU A 143 9.89 -12.62 -5.58
N VAL A 144 9.06 -11.88 -6.32
CA VAL A 144 7.64 -12.18 -6.54
C VAL A 144 7.29 -11.95 -8.00
N SER A 145 6.25 -12.65 -8.48
CA SER A 145 5.73 -12.39 -9.82
C SER A 145 5.10 -10.99 -9.89
N LYS A 146 5.36 -10.29 -11.00
CA LYS A 146 4.70 -9.04 -11.38
C LYS A 146 3.18 -9.20 -11.35
N GLN A 147 2.65 -10.28 -11.91
CA GLN A 147 1.21 -10.55 -11.94
C GLN A 147 0.65 -10.72 -10.52
N GLU A 148 1.35 -11.45 -9.65
CA GLU A 148 0.95 -11.65 -8.26
C GLU A 148 0.94 -10.32 -7.49
N TRP A 149 1.97 -9.48 -7.67
CA TRP A 149 2.03 -8.15 -7.07
C TRP A 149 0.88 -7.25 -7.51
N VAL A 150 0.70 -7.13 -8.83
CA VAL A 150 -0.37 -6.29 -9.40
C VAL A 150 -1.74 -6.77 -8.93
N SER A 151 -2.00 -8.08 -8.95
CA SER A 151 -3.27 -8.63 -8.46
C SER A 151 -3.49 -8.32 -6.98
N ALA A 152 -2.50 -8.54 -6.12
CA ALA A 152 -2.60 -8.26 -4.69
C ALA A 152 -2.79 -6.76 -4.39
N ALA A 153 -2.07 -5.89 -5.11
CA ALA A 153 -2.18 -4.45 -4.98
C ALA A 153 -3.57 -3.94 -5.39
N ILE A 154 -4.10 -4.43 -6.51
CA ILE A 154 -5.46 -4.11 -6.98
C ILE A 154 -6.51 -4.51 -5.95
N VAL A 155 -6.39 -5.70 -5.35
CA VAL A 155 -7.34 -6.14 -4.30
C VAL A 155 -7.29 -5.20 -3.10
N ALA A 156 -6.09 -4.88 -2.60
CA ALA A 156 -5.92 -3.98 -1.46
C ALA A 156 -6.46 -2.56 -1.75
N LEU A 157 -6.22 -2.04 -2.96
CA LEU A 157 -6.74 -0.75 -3.41
C LEU A 157 -8.28 -0.74 -3.47
N LYS A 158 -8.90 -1.82 -4.00
CA LYS A 158 -10.36 -1.96 -4.04
C LYS A 158 -10.99 -2.02 -2.64
N GLU A 159 -10.34 -2.70 -1.69
CA GLU A 159 -10.81 -2.74 -0.30
C GLU A 159 -10.75 -1.37 0.36
N TYR A 160 -9.66 -0.62 0.16
CA TYR A 160 -9.57 0.76 0.62
C TYR A 160 -10.60 1.66 -0.06
N GLN A 161 -10.79 1.50 -1.37
CA GLN A 161 -11.72 2.31 -2.16
C GLN A 161 -13.17 2.13 -1.69
N ARG A 162 -13.63 0.91 -1.40
CA ARG A 162 -15.00 0.71 -0.90
C ARG A 162 -15.27 1.45 0.41
N ILE A 163 -14.29 1.49 1.31
CA ILE A 163 -14.39 2.24 2.56
C ILE A 163 -14.34 3.75 2.30
N LEU A 164 -13.49 4.19 1.38
CA LEU A 164 -13.41 5.58 0.93
C LEU A 164 -14.73 6.07 0.32
N ASP A 165 -15.34 5.27 -0.55
CA ASP A 165 -16.61 5.60 -1.21
C ASP A 165 -17.73 5.75 -0.19
N TRP A 166 -17.81 4.83 0.77
CA TRP A 166 -18.75 4.94 1.88
C TRP A 166 -18.60 6.27 2.65
N ILE A 167 -17.37 6.66 2.97
CA ILE A 167 -17.08 7.93 3.66
C ILE A 167 -17.45 9.14 2.81
N VAL A 168 -17.19 9.10 1.50
CA VAL A 168 -17.53 10.18 0.58
C VAL A 168 -19.04 10.33 0.42
N GLU A 169 -19.78 9.22 0.35
CA GLU A 169 -21.23 9.20 0.25
C GLU A 169 -21.93 9.77 1.49
N GLU A 170 -21.38 9.52 2.68
CA GLU A 170 -21.87 10.09 3.93
C GLU A 170 -21.37 11.52 4.19
N GLY A 171 -20.32 11.93 3.48
CA GLY A 171 -19.68 13.24 3.62
C GLY A 171 -20.44 14.39 2.96
N ASN A 172 -20.13 15.61 3.39
CA ASN A 172 -20.63 16.81 2.71
C ASN A 172 -19.80 17.06 1.44
N ALA A 173 -20.43 17.00 0.27
CA ALA A 173 -19.77 17.17 -1.04
C ALA A 173 -19.12 18.56 -1.26
N ALA A 174 -19.49 19.57 -0.47
CA ALA A 174 -18.87 20.90 -0.52
C ALA A 174 -17.62 21.03 0.37
N ASP A 175 -17.33 20.03 1.19
CA ASP A 175 -16.15 20.02 2.06
C ASP A 175 -14.88 19.66 1.27
N GLU A 176 -13.78 20.37 1.55
CA GLU A 176 -12.50 20.19 0.84
C GLU A 176 -11.96 18.76 1.00
N ALA A 177 -12.10 18.16 2.20
CA ALA A 177 -11.63 16.80 2.41
C ALA A 177 -12.43 15.81 1.57
N THR A 178 -13.76 15.94 1.52
CA THR A 178 -14.62 15.11 0.66
C THR A 178 -14.24 15.23 -0.82
N LEU A 179 -13.93 16.43 -1.32
CA LEU A 179 -13.50 16.63 -2.71
C LEU A 179 -12.17 15.92 -3.01
N LEU A 180 -11.19 16.00 -2.11
CA LEU A 180 -9.90 15.32 -2.27
C LEU A 180 -10.06 13.80 -2.23
N LEU A 181 -10.90 13.29 -1.31
CA LEU A 181 -11.24 11.88 -1.21
C LEU A 181 -11.97 11.37 -2.46
N THR A 182 -12.85 12.19 -3.03
CA THR A 182 -13.53 11.89 -4.30
C THR A 182 -12.54 11.80 -5.45
N ALA A 183 -11.56 12.72 -5.52
CA ALA A 183 -10.51 12.69 -6.53
C ALA A 183 -9.60 11.46 -6.38
N LEU A 184 -9.30 11.04 -5.15
CA LEU A 184 -8.55 9.82 -4.87
C LEU A 184 -9.32 8.58 -5.33
N SER A 185 -10.61 8.47 -5.01
CA SER A 185 -11.44 7.34 -5.45
C SER A 185 -11.47 7.23 -6.97
N LYS A 186 -11.72 8.34 -7.68
CA LYS A 186 -11.65 8.38 -9.15
C LYS A 186 -10.28 8.02 -9.71
N GLY A 187 -9.21 8.41 -9.02
CA GLY A 187 -7.84 8.05 -9.39
C GLY A 187 -7.56 6.56 -9.26
N ILE A 188 -8.14 5.92 -8.23
CA ILE A 188 -8.11 4.46 -8.08
C ILE A 188 -8.87 3.82 -9.24
N ASP A 189 -10.13 4.20 -9.48
CA ASP A 189 -10.94 3.69 -10.60
C ASP A 189 -10.23 3.76 -11.96
N ALA A 190 -9.61 4.90 -12.26
CA ALA A 190 -8.95 5.11 -13.53
C ALA A 190 -7.70 4.21 -13.74
N MET A 191 -7.07 3.75 -12.65
CA MET A 191 -5.90 2.87 -12.71
C MET A 191 -6.24 1.40 -12.59
N LEU A 192 -7.46 1.06 -12.18
CA LEU A 192 -7.91 -0.32 -12.07
C LEU A 192 -8.54 -0.75 -13.40
N PRO A 193 -8.11 -1.87 -14.01
CA PRO A 193 -8.74 -2.35 -15.23
C PRO A 193 -10.24 -2.61 -14.99
N SER A 194 -11.09 -2.01 -15.82
CA SER A 194 -12.51 -2.30 -15.90
C SER A 194 -12.68 -3.77 -16.28
N HIS A 195 -13.12 -4.61 -15.35
CA HIS A 195 -13.50 -5.99 -15.66
C HIS A 195 -14.85 -6.03 -16.38
#